data_AF-A0A8H7QNU5-F1
#
_entry.id   AF-A0A8H7QNU5-F1
#
_cell.length_a   1.000
_cell.length_b   1.000
_cell.length_c   1.000
_cell.angle_alpha   90.00
_cell.angle_beta   90.00
_cell.angle_gamma   90.00
#
_symmetry.space_group_name_H-M   'P 1'
#
loop_
_entity.id
_entity.type
_entity.pdbx_description
1 polymer ?
#
loop_
_entity_poly.entity_id
_entity_poly.type
_entity_poly.pdbx_seq_one_letter_code
_entity_poly.pdbx_strand_id
1 'polypeptide(L)'
;MLISPTRGLNCYNWCMDIEVSPPADYITSITLCADLFKEACDNKNFLDIHTAQILTQILPVLVNGPPEDSTEDSYVHYYLSPLLSSVFSTDPLLKMKWANGKLMNDQSQYKPDFLAYNISGSRRCVIVIAEFEPTEKNSYVESDLVKLAKQMKVTLNEMIMNGVSKPEVCGVYCEGENVHTYIMDLPSPKLYRLINASRIKLFRRLDQISLLPNIITHLLCLKNVALKTATKVETALLYSYNNLKRPAPNPPEEWLSSVKAVLSRLPKKQKK
;
A
#
# COMPACT_ATOMS: atom_id res chain seq x y z
N MET A 1 -13.90 4.44 13.94
CA MET A 1 -14.22 3.35 14.89
C MET A 1 -12.88 2.79 15.35
N LEU A 2 -12.43 3.15 16.56
CA LEU A 2 -11.16 2.69 17.12
C LEU A 2 -11.38 1.30 17.73
N ILE A 3 -10.68 0.29 17.23
CA ILE A 3 -10.69 -1.07 17.76
C ILE A 3 -9.87 -1.05 19.07
N SER A 4 -10.43 -1.55 20.17
CA SER A 4 -9.74 -1.67 21.47
C SER A 4 -8.61 -2.71 21.42
N PRO A 5 -7.57 -2.62 22.28
CA PRO A 5 -6.41 -3.49 22.19
C PRO A 5 -6.74 -4.95 22.57
N THR A 6 -6.75 -5.82 21.55
CA THR A 6 -5.82 -6.96 21.39
C THR A 6 -5.51 -7.83 22.62
N ARG A 7 -6.49 -8.18 23.45
CA ARG A 7 -6.33 -9.36 24.33
C ARG A 7 -6.47 -10.64 23.49
N GLY A 8 -5.34 -11.32 23.23
CA GLY A 8 -5.31 -12.66 22.64
C GLY A 8 -4.60 -12.81 21.27
N LEU A 9 -3.77 -11.85 20.87
CA LEU A 9 -2.97 -11.96 19.64
C LEU A 9 -1.50 -12.21 20.00
N ASN A 10 -0.94 -13.32 19.51
CA ASN A 10 0.39 -13.75 19.90
C ASN A 10 1.48 -12.87 19.30
N CYS A 11 1.23 -12.27 18.12
CA CYS A 11 2.18 -11.38 17.46
C CYS A 11 2.66 -10.19 18.30
N TYR A 12 1.81 -9.62 19.16
CA TYR A 12 2.23 -8.54 20.04
C TYR A 12 3.21 -9.03 21.10
N ASN A 13 2.95 -10.19 21.70
CA ASN A 13 3.85 -10.81 22.67
C ASN A 13 5.17 -11.18 22.00
N TRP A 14 5.12 -11.83 20.83
CA TRP A 14 6.34 -12.20 20.09
C TRP A 14 7.23 -11.00 19.78
N CYS A 15 6.65 -9.90 19.27
CA CYS A 15 7.44 -8.72 18.97
C CYS A 15 7.99 -8.05 20.23
N MET A 16 7.26 -8.04 21.35
CA MET A 16 7.77 -7.54 22.64
C MET A 16 8.90 -8.44 23.18
N ASP A 17 8.76 -9.76 23.09
CA ASP A 17 9.75 -10.72 23.57
C ASP A 17 11.05 -10.61 22.75
N ILE A 18 10.94 -10.44 21.43
CA ILE A 18 12.08 -10.18 20.54
C ILE A 18 12.76 -8.85 20.86
N GLU A 19 11.98 -7.81 21.18
CA GLU A 19 12.52 -6.50 21.55
C GLU A 19 13.34 -6.57 22.85
N VAL A 20 12.84 -7.32 23.84
CA VAL A 20 13.47 -7.48 25.16
C VAL A 20 14.64 -8.47 25.13
N SER A 21 14.51 -9.56 24.39
CA SER A 21 15.46 -10.66 24.32
C SER A 21 15.68 -11.08 22.85
N PRO A 22 16.41 -10.27 22.07
CA PRO A 22 16.63 -10.56 20.66
C PRO A 22 17.44 -11.84 20.46
N PRO A 23 17.23 -12.59 19.37
CA PRO A 23 18.06 -13.73 19.03
C PRO A 23 19.50 -13.29 18.81
N ALA A 24 20.46 -14.16 19.18
CA ALA A 24 21.88 -13.81 19.21
C ALA A 24 22.52 -13.73 17.82
N ASP A 25 21.97 -14.43 16.83
CA ASP A 25 22.53 -14.54 15.50
C ASP A 25 21.48 -14.83 14.43
N TYR A 26 21.93 -14.89 13.18
CA TYR A 26 21.11 -15.22 12.03
C TYR A 26 20.37 -16.56 12.17
N ILE A 27 21.04 -17.62 12.64
CA ILE A 27 20.46 -18.97 12.68
C ILE A 27 19.34 -19.03 13.72
N THR A 28 19.63 -18.53 14.93
CA THR A 28 18.64 -18.43 16.02
C THR A 28 17.46 -17.55 15.64
N SER A 29 17.68 -16.47 14.85
CA SER A 29 16.59 -15.63 14.35
C SER A 29 15.66 -16.35 13.36
N ILE A 30 16.23 -17.15 12.44
CA ILE A 30 15.45 -17.92 11.47
C ILE A 30 14.69 -19.05 12.16
N THR A 31 15.32 -19.76 13.11
CA THR A 31 14.68 -20.82 13.90
C THR A 31 13.48 -20.25 14.68
N LEU A 32 13.67 -19.14 15.38
CA LEU A 32 12.58 -18.46 16.08
C LEU A 32 11.45 -18.10 15.12
N CYS A 33 11.75 -17.43 14.00
CA CYS A 33 10.72 -17.05 13.03
C CYS A 33 9.95 -18.24 12.44
N ALA A 34 10.61 -19.40 12.25
CA ALA A 34 9.95 -20.62 11.78
C ALA A 34 8.96 -21.17 12.82
N ASP A 35 9.33 -21.16 14.10
CA ASP A 35 8.46 -21.58 15.20
C ASP A 35 7.24 -20.66 15.32
N LEU A 36 7.46 -19.33 15.28
CA LEU A 36 6.37 -18.34 15.28
C LEU A 36 5.44 -18.51 14.08
N PHE A 37 5.98 -18.77 12.89
CA PHE A 37 5.17 -18.95 11.68
C PHE A 37 4.33 -20.24 11.76
N LYS A 38 4.88 -21.31 12.31
CA LYS A 38 4.15 -22.55 12.57
C LYS A 38 2.99 -22.30 13.54
N GLU A 39 3.28 -21.65 14.67
CA GLU A 39 2.27 -21.31 15.68
C GLU A 39 1.15 -20.43 15.08
N ALA A 40 1.52 -19.42 14.27
CA ALA A 40 0.57 -18.57 13.57
C ALA A 40 -0.35 -19.36 12.62
N CYS A 41 0.20 -20.32 11.88
CA CYS A 41 -0.56 -21.18 10.99
C CYS A 41 -1.53 -22.08 11.77
N ASP A 42 -1.08 -22.66 12.88
CA ASP A 42 -1.89 -23.52 13.74
C ASP A 42 -3.08 -22.75 14.33
N ASN A 43 -2.87 -21.50 14.73
CA ASN A 43 -3.91 -20.61 15.26
C ASN A 43 -4.82 -20.00 14.19
N LYS A 44 -4.46 -20.10 12.90
CA LYS A 44 -5.18 -19.52 11.74
C LYS A 44 -5.49 -18.03 11.89
N ASN A 45 -4.67 -17.31 12.67
CA ASN A 45 -4.85 -15.89 12.88
C ASN A 45 -4.10 -15.12 11.79
N PHE A 46 -4.84 -14.36 10.97
CA PHE A 46 -4.24 -13.65 9.84
C PHE A 46 -3.19 -12.61 10.27
N LEU A 47 -3.39 -11.90 11.38
CA LEU A 47 -2.40 -10.92 11.84
C LEU A 47 -1.12 -11.60 12.31
N ASP A 48 -1.25 -12.72 13.03
CA ASP A 48 -0.10 -13.51 13.45
C ASP A 48 0.65 -14.09 12.25
N ILE A 49 -0.07 -14.61 11.24
CA ILE A 49 0.54 -15.17 10.01
C ILE A 49 1.34 -14.09 9.27
N HIS A 50 0.74 -12.91 9.07
CA HIS A 50 1.44 -11.79 8.43
C HIS A 50 2.64 -11.32 9.25
N THR A 51 2.49 -11.19 10.57
CA THR A 51 3.59 -10.80 11.46
C THR A 51 4.74 -11.78 11.35
N ALA A 52 4.48 -13.08 11.52
CA ALA A 52 5.52 -14.09 11.44
C ALA A 52 6.16 -14.17 10.04
N GLN A 53 5.37 -14.05 8.96
CA GLN A 53 5.90 -14.01 7.58
C GLN A 53 6.80 -12.78 7.33
N ILE A 54 6.48 -11.65 7.94
CA ILE A 54 7.29 -10.45 7.81
C ILE A 54 8.57 -10.61 8.66
N LEU A 55 8.46 -11.11 9.89
CA LEU A 55 9.61 -11.37 10.77
C LEU A 55 10.65 -12.28 10.11
N THR A 56 10.27 -13.31 9.35
CA THR A 56 11.22 -14.17 8.63
C THR A 56 12.10 -13.40 7.62
N GLN A 57 11.64 -12.25 7.13
CA GLN A 57 12.36 -11.43 6.14
C GLN A 57 13.20 -10.34 6.80
N ILE A 58 12.71 -9.71 7.87
CA ILE A 58 13.37 -8.53 8.48
C ILE A 58 14.15 -8.83 9.76
N LEU A 59 13.73 -9.79 10.59
CA LEU A 59 14.40 -10.05 11.86
C LEU A 59 15.89 -10.45 11.68
N PRO A 60 16.23 -11.39 10.77
CA PRO A 60 17.63 -11.78 10.59
C PRO A 60 18.52 -10.63 10.09
N VAL A 61 17.93 -9.72 9.31
CA VAL A 61 18.60 -8.51 8.83
C VAL A 61 18.86 -7.55 9.99
N LEU A 62 17.87 -7.32 10.86
CA LEU A 62 18.03 -6.45 12.03
C LEU A 62 19.04 -6.98 13.04
N VAL A 63 19.09 -8.30 13.25
CA VAL A 63 20.01 -8.95 14.20
C VAL A 63 21.46 -8.83 13.75
N ASN A 64 21.73 -8.98 12.45
CA ASN A 64 23.08 -8.84 11.91
C ASN A 64 23.56 -7.38 11.73
N GLY A 65 22.73 -6.42 12.15
CA GLY A 65 22.93 -4.99 11.95
C GLY A 65 22.10 -4.48 10.76
N PRO A 66 21.35 -3.38 10.94
CA PRO A 66 20.52 -2.85 9.87
C PRO A 66 21.41 -2.51 8.66
N PRO A 67 20.93 -2.78 7.43
CA PRO A 67 21.67 -2.46 6.22
C PRO A 67 21.92 -0.95 6.16
N GLU A 68 22.99 -0.53 5.49
CA GLU A 68 23.20 0.88 5.17
C GLU A 68 22.00 1.40 4.37
N ASP A 69 21.10 2.10 5.05
CA ASP A 69 19.88 2.70 4.49
C ASP A 69 20.14 4.13 3.98
N SER A 70 21.41 4.44 3.68
CA SER A 70 21.85 5.72 3.11
C SER A 70 21.18 6.03 1.77
N THR A 71 20.64 5.00 1.11
CA THR A 71 19.83 5.11 -0.10
C THR A 71 18.39 4.69 0.16
N GLU A 72 17.46 5.52 -0.30
CA GLU A 72 16.01 5.27 -0.27
C GLU A 72 15.63 3.89 -0.83
N ASP A 73 16.26 3.48 -1.92
CA ASP A 73 16.05 2.20 -2.59
C ASP A 73 16.31 1.03 -1.62
N SER A 74 17.38 1.12 -0.83
CA SER A 74 17.68 0.12 0.20
C SER A 74 16.60 0.11 1.28
N TYR A 75 16.13 1.28 1.74
CA TYR A 75 15.06 1.36 2.73
C TYR A 75 13.76 0.71 2.23
N VAL A 76 13.37 1.01 0.98
CA VAL A 76 12.20 0.42 0.34
C VAL A 76 12.36 -1.10 0.22
N HIS A 77 13.52 -1.57 -0.22
CA HIS A 77 13.78 -3.00 -0.41
C HIS A 77 13.82 -3.80 0.88
N TYR A 78 14.41 -3.28 1.95
CA TYR A 78 14.58 -4.02 3.21
C TYR A 78 13.37 -3.93 4.14
N TYR A 79 12.63 -2.80 4.16
CA TYR A 79 11.58 -2.59 5.15
C TYR A 79 10.18 -2.56 4.52
N LEU A 80 9.97 -1.71 3.52
CA LEU A 80 8.64 -1.53 2.91
C LEU A 80 8.23 -2.72 2.04
N SER A 81 9.18 -3.29 1.30
CA SER A 81 8.89 -4.36 0.36
C SER A 81 8.35 -5.62 1.04
N PRO A 82 8.96 -6.14 2.12
CA PRO A 82 8.38 -7.26 2.88
C PRO A 82 6.97 -6.97 3.41
N LEU A 83 6.73 -5.75 3.91
CA LEU A 83 5.43 -5.33 4.44
C LEU A 83 4.34 -5.35 3.37
N LEU A 84 4.57 -4.62 2.27
CA LEU A 84 3.61 -4.52 1.17
C LEU A 84 3.41 -5.86 0.47
N SER A 85 4.50 -6.63 0.30
CA SER A 85 4.44 -7.95 -0.31
C SER A 85 3.64 -8.93 0.52
N SER A 86 3.90 -9.05 1.82
CA SER A 86 3.12 -9.95 2.68
C SER A 86 1.63 -9.60 2.66
N VAL A 87 1.29 -8.31 2.75
CA VAL A 87 -0.11 -7.88 2.82
C VAL A 87 -0.82 -8.07 1.46
N PHE A 88 -0.27 -7.54 0.36
CA PHE A 88 -1.00 -7.46 -0.91
C PHE A 88 -0.81 -8.65 -1.86
N SER A 89 0.18 -9.52 -1.64
CA SER A 89 0.40 -10.70 -2.51
C SER A 89 -0.29 -11.99 -2.07
N THR A 90 -0.77 -12.01 -0.82
CA THR A 90 -1.35 -13.21 -0.20
C THR A 90 -2.79 -13.48 -0.62
N ASP A 91 -3.49 -12.48 -1.16
CA ASP A 91 -4.86 -12.67 -1.64
C ASP A 91 -4.87 -12.96 -3.15
N PRO A 92 -5.54 -14.03 -3.62
CA PRO A 92 -5.56 -14.37 -5.04
C PRO A 92 -6.20 -13.31 -5.94
N LEU A 93 -7.08 -12.46 -5.40
CA LEU A 93 -7.72 -11.36 -6.13
C LEU A 93 -6.77 -10.21 -6.44
N LEU A 94 -5.63 -10.15 -5.76
CA LEU A 94 -4.63 -9.10 -5.92
C LEU A 94 -3.34 -9.68 -6.49
N LYS A 95 -2.75 -8.91 -7.39
CA LYS A 95 -1.38 -9.04 -7.88
C LYS A 95 -0.68 -7.72 -7.59
N MET A 96 0.64 -7.76 -7.50
CA MET A 96 1.43 -6.57 -7.23
C MET A 96 2.56 -6.41 -8.24
N LYS A 97 3.04 -5.19 -8.39
CA LYS A 97 4.17 -4.86 -9.24
C LYS A 97 4.95 -3.69 -8.63
N TRP A 98 6.26 -3.84 -8.56
CA TRP A 98 7.21 -2.76 -8.26
C TRP A 98 7.61 -2.03 -9.55
N ALA A 99 8.02 -0.78 -9.43
CA ALA A 99 8.33 0.10 -10.54
C ALA A 99 9.64 -0.21 -11.29
N ASN A 100 9.69 -1.38 -11.94
CA ASN A 100 10.60 -1.64 -13.06
C ASN A 100 9.85 -1.74 -14.40
N GLY A 101 8.57 -1.36 -14.46
CA GLY A 101 7.84 -1.38 -15.72
C GLY A 101 6.65 -0.42 -15.79
N LYS A 102 6.52 0.23 -16.95
CA LYS A 102 5.50 1.24 -17.30
C LYS A 102 4.07 0.82 -16.89
N LEU A 103 3.26 1.79 -16.45
CA LEU A 103 1.79 1.69 -16.47
C LEU A 103 1.35 1.59 -17.94
N MET A 104 0.40 0.72 -18.24
CA MET A 104 -0.07 0.49 -19.61
C MET A 104 -0.83 1.70 -20.18
N ASN A 105 -0.86 1.76 -21.51
CA ASN A 105 -0.93 2.93 -22.40
C ASN A 105 0.36 3.76 -22.38
N ASP A 106 1.06 3.73 -23.52
CA ASP A 106 2.30 4.45 -23.90
C ASP A 106 2.23 6.00 -23.82
N GLN A 107 1.26 6.53 -23.07
CA GLN A 107 1.02 7.95 -22.84
C GLN A 107 0.85 8.31 -21.35
N SER A 108 0.95 7.35 -20.42
CA SER A 108 0.86 7.67 -18.99
C SER A 108 2.17 8.29 -18.48
N GLN A 109 2.11 9.58 -18.14
CA GLN A 109 3.21 10.35 -17.55
C GLN A 109 3.63 9.86 -16.15
N TYR A 110 2.91 8.90 -15.59
CA TYR A 110 3.01 8.48 -14.20
C TYR A 110 3.56 7.06 -14.10
N LYS A 111 4.62 6.88 -13.31
CA LYS A 111 5.20 5.58 -12.95
C LYS A 111 5.23 5.54 -11.41
N PRO A 112 4.24 4.90 -10.76
CA PRO A 112 4.24 4.75 -9.31
C PRO A 112 5.26 3.70 -8.90
N ASP A 113 5.88 3.86 -7.73
CA ASP A 113 6.93 2.99 -7.21
C ASP A 113 6.45 1.57 -6.89
N PHE A 114 5.19 1.48 -6.45
CA PHE A 114 4.50 0.22 -6.24
C PHE A 114 3.03 0.34 -6.61
N LEU A 115 2.45 -0.79 -7.02
CA LEU A 115 1.02 -0.89 -7.25
C LEU A 115 0.51 -2.30 -6.89
N ALA A 116 -0.73 -2.37 -6.43
CA ALA A 116 -1.51 -3.60 -6.39
C ALA A 116 -2.73 -3.49 -7.30
N TYR A 117 -3.07 -4.58 -7.97
CA TYR A 117 -4.06 -4.61 -9.04
C TYR A 117 -4.79 -5.95 -9.06
N ASN A 118 -6.01 -5.94 -9.56
CA ASN A 118 -6.75 -7.15 -9.88
C ASN A 118 -6.61 -7.47 -11.38
N ILE A 119 -6.56 -8.75 -11.72
CA ILE A 119 -6.63 -9.23 -13.10
C ILE A 119 -7.93 -10.02 -13.23
N SER A 120 -8.82 -9.56 -14.12
CA SER A 120 -10.03 -10.31 -14.45
C SER A 120 -10.20 -10.35 -15.96
N GLY A 121 -10.21 -11.57 -16.50
CA GLY A 121 -10.09 -11.80 -17.93
C GLY A 121 -8.77 -11.25 -18.46
N SER A 122 -8.84 -10.43 -19.51
CA SER A 122 -7.67 -9.78 -20.12
C SER A 122 -7.39 -8.37 -19.57
N ARG A 123 -8.17 -7.90 -18.58
CA ARG A 123 -8.03 -6.54 -18.04
C ARG A 123 -7.33 -6.54 -16.70
N ARG A 124 -6.42 -5.59 -16.57
CA ARG A 124 -5.74 -5.25 -15.33
C ARG A 124 -6.32 -3.97 -14.78
N CYS A 125 -6.82 -3.99 -13.56
CA CYS A 125 -7.36 -2.82 -12.86
C CYS A 125 -6.48 -2.51 -11.65
N VAL A 126 -5.75 -1.39 -11.70
CA VAL A 126 -4.95 -0.90 -10.57
C VAL A 126 -5.89 -0.47 -9.44
N ILE A 127 -5.63 -0.87 -8.20
CA ILE A 127 -6.47 -0.60 -7.03
C ILE A 127 -5.68 0.12 -5.93
N VAL A 128 -4.42 -0.25 -5.74
CA VAL A 128 -3.50 0.37 -4.78
C VAL A 128 -2.35 0.98 -5.54
N ILE A 129 -1.96 2.20 -5.15
CA ILE A 129 -0.83 2.93 -5.70
C ILE A 129 0.04 3.38 -4.52
N ALA A 130 1.37 3.25 -4.65
CA ALA A 130 2.28 3.80 -3.66
C ALA A 130 3.38 4.64 -4.30
N GLU A 131 3.77 5.68 -3.56
CA GLU A 131 4.87 6.60 -3.85
C GLU A 131 5.76 6.68 -2.60
N PHE A 132 7.06 6.56 -2.79
CA PHE A 132 8.05 6.64 -1.72
C PHE A 132 8.92 7.87 -1.97
N GLU A 133 9.13 8.68 -0.93
CA GLU A 133 9.94 9.90 -0.99
C GLU A 133 11.07 9.84 0.05
N PRO A 134 12.30 10.22 -0.33
CA PRO A 134 13.41 10.28 0.60
C PRO A 134 13.26 11.49 1.52
N THR A 135 13.66 11.35 2.79
CA THR A 135 13.54 12.36 3.85
C THR A 135 14.20 13.72 3.53
N GLU A 136 15.10 13.78 2.54
CA GLU A 136 16.01 14.92 2.32
C GLU A 136 15.77 15.73 1.03
N LYS A 137 14.78 15.39 0.20
CA LYS A 137 14.60 16.08 -1.10
C LYS A 137 13.19 16.63 -1.25
N ASN A 138 12.98 17.84 -0.72
CA ASN A 138 11.87 18.68 -1.16
C ASN A 138 11.99 18.97 -2.67
N SER A 139 11.28 18.19 -3.46
CA SER A 139 11.01 18.50 -4.87
C SER A 139 10.22 19.82 -4.93
N TYR A 140 10.86 20.90 -5.41
CA TYR A 140 10.25 22.25 -5.47
C TYR A 140 9.13 22.40 -6.52
N VAL A 141 8.75 21.34 -7.24
CA VAL A 141 7.84 21.42 -8.40
C VAL A 141 6.44 20.90 -8.08
N GLU A 142 6.35 19.71 -7.48
CA GLU A 142 5.11 19.08 -7.07
C GLU A 142 5.45 18.07 -5.95
N SER A 143 4.70 18.08 -4.85
CA SER A 143 4.87 17.09 -3.78
C SER A 143 4.41 15.71 -4.27
N ASP A 144 5.11 14.65 -3.89
CA ASP A 144 4.75 13.28 -4.28
C ASP A 144 3.36 12.87 -3.74
N LEU A 145 2.86 13.52 -2.68
CA LEU A 145 1.46 13.39 -2.27
C LEU A 145 0.48 13.89 -3.33
N VAL A 146 0.79 15.00 -4.02
CA VAL A 146 -0.05 15.53 -5.10
C VAL A 146 0.05 14.62 -6.32
N LYS A 147 1.24 14.10 -6.63
CA LYS A 147 1.45 13.08 -7.66
C LYS A 147 0.61 11.83 -7.40
N LEU A 148 0.66 11.29 -6.18
CA LEU A 148 -0.16 10.16 -5.73
C LEU A 148 -1.65 10.47 -5.90
N ALA A 149 -2.12 11.62 -5.42
CA ALA A 149 -3.54 12.01 -5.54
C ALA A 149 -3.99 12.10 -7.01
N LYS A 150 -3.15 12.63 -7.90
CA LYS A 150 -3.42 12.67 -9.35
C LYS A 150 -3.51 11.28 -9.95
N GLN A 151 -2.60 10.38 -9.58
CA GLN A 151 -2.63 8.98 -10.04
C GLN A 151 -3.90 8.26 -9.55
N MET A 152 -4.23 8.39 -8.26
CA MET A 152 -5.44 7.83 -7.67
C MET A 152 -6.69 8.34 -8.38
N LYS A 153 -6.76 9.64 -8.70
CA LYS A 153 -7.85 10.23 -9.47
C LYS A 153 -7.98 9.61 -10.86
N VAL A 154 -6.87 9.45 -11.59
CA VAL A 154 -6.86 8.84 -12.93
C VAL A 154 -7.35 7.40 -12.85
N THR A 155 -6.84 6.62 -11.90
CA THR A 155 -7.25 5.23 -11.67
C THR A 155 -8.73 5.13 -11.28
N LEU A 156 -9.22 6.04 -10.44
CA LEU A 156 -10.63 6.07 -10.04
C LEU A 156 -11.53 6.35 -11.26
N ASN A 157 -11.18 7.34 -12.08
CA ASN A 157 -11.89 7.63 -13.32
C ASN A 157 -11.92 6.41 -14.25
N GLU A 158 -10.79 5.73 -14.41
CA GLU A 158 -10.70 4.53 -15.24
C GLU A 158 -11.66 3.43 -14.73
N MET A 159 -11.71 3.19 -13.41
CA MET A 159 -12.66 2.22 -12.83
C MET A 159 -14.12 2.61 -13.08
N ILE A 160 -14.48 3.88 -12.89
CA ILE A 160 -15.85 4.36 -13.12
C ILE A 160 -16.22 4.20 -14.59
N MET A 161 -15.32 4.59 -15.50
CA MET A 161 -15.49 4.39 -16.93
C MET A 161 -15.61 2.92 -17.29
N ASN A 162 -14.95 2.02 -16.55
CA ASN A 162 -15.06 0.57 -16.65
C ASN A 162 -16.38 -0.01 -16.12
N GLY A 163 -17.30 0.81 -15.61
CA GLY A 163 -18.59 0.38 -15.07
C GLY A 163 -18.51 -0.18 -13.64
N VAL A 164 -17.37 0.02 -12.95
CA VAL A 164 -17.23 -0.36 -11.55
C VAL A 164 -18.08 0.60 -10.72
N SER A 165 -19.01 0.06 -9.93
CA SER A 165 -19.92 0.89 -9.13
C SER A 165 -19.24 1.41 -7.85
N LYS A 166 -19.30 2.73 -7.63
CA LYS A 166 -18.74 3.41 -6.44
C LYS A 166 -17.35 2.87 -6.05
N PRO A 167 -16.36 2.93 -6.96
CA PRO A 167 -15.03 2.42 -6.69
C PRO A 167 -14.32 3.26 -5.63
N GLU A 168 -13.36 2.63 -4.96
CA GLU A 168 -12.44 3.27 -4.01
C GLU A 168 -11.02 2.88 -4.40
N VAL A 169 -10.13 3.88 -4.55
CA VAL A 169 -8.71 3.66 -4.87
C VAL A 169 -7.88 3.91 -3.61
N CYS A 170 -6.92 3.03 -3.34
CA CYS A 170 -6.05 3.10 -2.18
C CYS A 170 -4.70 3.72 -2.54
N GLY A 171 -4.19 4.56 -1.65
CA GLY A 171 -2.90 5.23 -1.77
C GLY A 171 -2.01 4.90 -0.59
N VAL A 172 -0.72 4.71 -0.82
CA VAL A 172 0.31 4.65 0.22
C VAL A 172 1.37 5.69 -0.11
N TYR A 173 1.65 6.57 0.84
CA TYR A 173 2.70 7.57 0.71
C TYR A 173 3.68 7.34 1.84
N CYS A 174 4.97 7.20 1.52
CA CYS A 174 6.02 7.12 2.54
C CYS A 174 6.94 8.32 2.43
N GLU A 175 7.14 9.03 3.53
CA GLU A 175 8.09 10.13 3.65
C GLU A 175 9.06 9.79 4.80
N GLY A 176 10.25 9.33 4.43
CA GLY A 176 11.20 8.75 5.38
C GLY A 176 10.59 7.56 6.15
N GLU A 177 10.43 7.70 7.46
CA GLU A 177 9.83 6.67 8.33
C GLU A 177 8.30 6.80 8.48
N ASN A 178 7.69 7.85 7.93
CA ASN A 178 6.27 8.09 8.06
C ASN A 178 5.54 7.45 6.88
N VAL A 179 4.63 6.52 7.15
CA VAL A 179 3.70 6.01 6.14
C VAL A 179 2.32 6.58 6.38
N HIS A 180 1.76 7.18 5.34
CA HIS A 180 0.39 7.64 5.30
C HIS A 180 -0.38 6.78 4.30
N THR A 181 -1.54 6.28 4.71
CA THR A 181 -2.45 5.58 3.82
C THR A 181 -3.64 6.46 3.49
N TYR A 182 -4.12 6.35 2.27
CA TYR A 182 -5.20 7.15 1.75
C TYR A 182 -6.24 6.30 1.03
N ILE A 183 -7.48 6.76 1.05
CA ILE A 183 -8.58 6.22 0.24
C ILE A 183 -9.16 7.39 -0.55
N MET A 184 -9.32 7.20 -1.86
CA MET A 184 -9.98 8.18 -2.72
C MET A 184 -11.32 7.66 -3.24
N ASP A 185 -12.35 8.48 -3.09
CA ASP A 185 -13.68 8.27 -3.67
C ASP A 185 -14.21 9.53 -4.38
N LEU A 186 -15.37 9.39 -5.05
CA LEU A 186 -16.06 10.46 -5.77
C LEU A 186 -17.50 10.62 -5.24
N PRO A 187 -17.71 11.28 -4.08
CA PRO A 187 -19.01 11.37 -3.42
C PRO A 187 -20.02 12.27 -4.15
N SER A 188 -19.56 13.21 -4.98
CA SER A 188 -20.43 14.13 -5.72
C SER A 188 -19.76 14.56 -7.04
N PRO A 189 -20.50 15.18 -8.00
CA PRO A 189 -19.94 15.56 -9.28
C PRO A 189 -18.65 16.38 -9.14
N LYS A 190 -17.58 15.89 -9.77
CA LYS A 190 -16.25 16.52 -9.85
C LYS A 190 -15.53 16.73 -8.50
N LEU A 191 -16.09 16.23 -7.39
CA LEU A 191 -15.50 16.32 -6.07
C LEU A 191 -14.80 15.02 -5.70
N TYR A 192 -13.49 14.95 -5.93
CA TYR A 192 -12.66 13.83 -5.50
C TYR A 192 -12.25 14.05 -4.06
N ARG A 193 -12.54 13.09 -3.20
CA ARG A 193 -12.20 13.19 -1.77
C ARG A 193 -11.06 12.22 -1.47
N LEU A 194 -9.93 12.76 -1.05
CA LEU A 194 -8.77 12.02 -0.56
C LEU A 194 -8.84 11.95 0.97
N ILE A 195 -9.15 10.78 1.51
CA ILE A 195 -9.30 10.54 2.95
C ILE A 195 -7.99 9.96 3.48
N ASN A 196 -7.37 10.60 4.47
CA ASN A 196 -6.28 9.99 5.21
C ASN A 196 -6.85 8.87 6.10
N ALA A 197 -6.52 7.62 5.76
CA ALA A 197 -7.03 6.44 6.47
C ALA A 197 -6.18 6.10 7.69
N SER A 198 -4.86 6.26 7.60
CA SER A 198 -3.96 6.08 8.73
C SER A 198 -2.65 6.84 8.54
N ARG A 199 -2.01 7.17 9.66
CA ARG A 199 -0.61 7.58 9.73
C ARG A 199 0.11 6.66 10.69
N ILE A 200 1.16 6.00 10.21
CA ILE A 200 1.96 5.05 10.98
C ILE A 200 3.44 5.41 10.83
N LYS A 201 4.21 5.09 11.87
CA LYS A 201 5.65 5.21 11.84
C LYS A 201 6.26 3.82 11.65
N LEU A 202 7.16 3.69 10.69
CA LEU A 202 7.93 2.48 10.47
C LEU A 202 9.06 2.39 11.51
N PHE A 203 9.58 1.17 11.70
CA PHE A 203 10.74 0.91 12.54
C PHE A 203 11.99 0.74 11.67
N ARG A 204 13.16 1.06 12.24
CA ARG A 204 14.48 0.82 11.61
C ARG A 204 15.37 -0.08 12.44
N ARG A 205 15.00 -0.29 13.69
CA ARG A 205 15.83 -0.92 14.70
C ARG A 205 15.05 -2.03 15.38
N LEU A 206 15.81 -2.96 15.93
CA LEU A 206 15.25 -4.09 16.65
C LEU A 206 14.49 -3.68 17.92
N ASP A 207 14.92 -2.60 18.57
CA ASP A 207 14.27 -1.99 19.74
C ASP A 207 12.93 -1.29 19.43
N GLN A 208 12.44 -1.41 18.20
CA GLN A 208 11.17 -0.85 17.74
C GLN A 208 10.27 -1.91 17.08
N ILE A 209 10.66 -3.19 17.13
CA ILE A 209 9.97 -4.25 16.41
C ILE A 209 8.54 -4.49 16.96
N SER A 210 8.25 -4.08 18.19
CA SER A 210 6.89 -4.03 18.75
C SER A 210 5.90 -3.17 17.95
N LEU A 211 6.38 -2.27 17.07
CA LEU A 211 5.52 -1.49 16.17
C LEU A 211 4.95 -2.33 15.01
N LEU A 212 5.56 -3.48 14.70
CA LEU A 212 5.23 -4.29 13.52
C LEU A 212 3.76 -4.74 13.46
N PRO A 213 3.15 -5.33 14.52
CA PRO A 213 1.75 -5.75 14.46
C PRO A 213 0.79 -4.59 14.19
N ASN A 214 1.09 -3.40 14.72
CA ASN A 214 0.28 -2.21 14.47
C ASN A 214 0.40 -1.75 12.99
N ILE A 215 1.62 -1.72 12.45
CA ILE A 215 1.87 -1.40 11.03
C ILE A 215 1.08 -2.35 10.12
N ILE A 216 1.17 -3.66 10.38
CA ILE A 216 0.46 -4.68 9.60
C ILE A 216 -1.06 -4.49 9.72
N THR A 217 -1.58 -4.22 10.92
CA THR A 217 -3.01 -3.97 11.14
C THR A 217 -3.52 -2.84 10.24
N HIS A 218 -2.80 -1.72 10.18
CA HIS A 218 -3.18 -0.60 9.32
C HIS A 218 -3.11 -0.95 7.83
N LEU A 219 -2.09 -1.69 7.39
CA LEU A 219 -1.99 -2.17 6.01
C LEU A 219 -3.10 -3.18 5.65
N LEU A 220 -3.49 -4.05 6.57
CA LEU A 220 -4.61 -4.98 6.39
C LEU A 220 -5.96 -4.25 6.29
N CYS A 221 -6.15 -3.16 7.04
CA CYS A 221 -7.32 -2.30 6.85
C CYS A 221 -7.38 -1.75 5.42
N LEU A 222 -6.26 -1.28 4.87
CA LEU A 222 -6.18 -0.80 3.49
C LEU A 222 -6.42 -1.93 2.48
N LYS A 223 -5.85 -3.12 2.72
CA LYS A 223 -6.11 -4.34 1.93
C LYS A 223 -7.58 -4.67 1.85
N ASN A 224 -8.32 -4.58 2.97
CA ASN A 224 -9.75 -4.88 2.98
C ASN A 224 -10.56 -3.93 2.09
N VAL A 225 -10.17 -2.66 1.98
CA VAL A 225 -10.78 -1.72 1.03
C VAL A 225 -10.42 -2.14 -0.41
N ALA A 226 -9.15 -2.46 -0.66
CA ALA A 226 -8.70 -2.91 -1.97
C ALA A 226 -9.44 -4.18 -2.45
N LEU A 227 -9.66 -5.15 -1.56
CA LEU A 227 -10.39 -6.38 -1.89
C LEU A 227 -11.87 -6.13 -2.20
N LYS A 228 -12.54 -5.27 -1.43
CA LYS A 228 -13.91 -4.85 -1.75
C LYS A 228 -13.98 -4.21 -3.13
N THR A 229 -13.00 -3.38 -3.49
CA THR A 229 -12.91 -2.81 -4.84
C THR A 229 -12.61 -3.88 -5.90
N ALA A 230 -11.72 -4.84 -5.63
CA ALA A 230 -11.42 -5.93 -6.55
C ALA A 230 -12.66 -6.77 -6.88
N THR A 231 -13.48 -7.11 -5.87
CA THR A 231 -14.75 -7.83 -6.10
C THR A 231 -15.73 -7.02 -6.94
N LYS A 232 -15.81 -5.69 -6.76
CA LYS A 232 -16.62 -4.81 -7.60
C LYS A 232 -16.11 -4.79 -9.05
N VAL A 233 -14.79 -4.80 -9.25
CA VAL A 233 -14.15 -4.88 -10.57
C VAL A 233 -14.54 -6.19 -11.27
N GLU A 234 -14.39 -7.33 -10.60
CA GLU A 234 -14.77 -8.64 -11.13
C GLU A 234 -16.25 -8.68 -11.52
N THR A 235 -17.12 -8.18 -10.64
CA THR A 235 -18.56 -8.11 -10.89
C THR A 235 -18.89 -7.31 -12.15
N ALA A 236 -18.28 -6.13 -12.31
CA ALA A 236 -18.50 -5.27 -13.48
C ALA A 236 -17.99 -5.92 -14.79
N LEU A 237 -16.89 -6.65 -14.72
CA LEU A 237 -16.31 -7.33 -15.87
C LEU A 237 -17.08 -8.60 -16.26
N LEU A 238 -17.52 -9.40 -15.30
CA LEU A 238 -18.41 -10.55 -15.54
C LEU A 238 -19.73 -10.09 -16.16
N TYR A 239 -20.31 -8.99 -15.68
CA TYR A 239 -21.49 -8.40 -16.31
C TYR A 239 -21.22 -8.01 -17.76
N SER A 240 -20.08 -7.34 -18.01
CA SER A 240 -19.69 -6.92 -19.36
C SER A 240 -19.56 -8.10 -20.33
N TYR A 241 -18.96 -9.19 -19.84
CA TYR A 241 -18.75 -10.41 -20.60
C TYR A 241 -20.08 -11.11 -20.94
N ASN A 242 -20.95 -11.29 -19.96
CA ASN A 242 -22.23 -11.99 -20.13
C ASN A 242 -23.23 -11.22 -21.01
N ASN A 243 -23.20 -9.89 -20.97
CA ASN A 243 -24.16 -9.05 -21.69
C ASN A 243 -23.60 -8.46 -22.99
N LEU A 244 -22.32 -8.73 -23.32
CA LEU A 244 -21.58 -8.08 -24.42
C LEU A 244 -21.68 -6.55 -24.41
N LYS A 245 -21.96 -5.97 -23.24
CA LYS A 245 -22.20 -4.54 -23.02
C LYS A 245 -21.65 -4.14 -21.68
N ARG A 246 -20.86 -3.06 -21.69
CA ARG A 246 -20.28 -2.48 -20.48
C ARG A 246 -21.40 -1.90 -19.59
N PRO A 247 -21.36 -2.10 -18.26
CA PRO A 247 -22.27 -1.42 -17.35
C PRO A 247 -22.19 0.09 -17.57
N ALA A 248 -23.31 0.78 -17.41
CA ALA A 248 -23.30 2.24 -17.36
C ALA A 248 -22.36 2.71 -16.23
N PRO A 249 -21.54 3.76 -16.45
CA PRO A 249 -20.70 4.32 -15.40
C PRO A 249 -21.53 4.66 -14.16
N ASN A 250 -21.04 4.30 -12.97
CA ASN A 250 -21.67 4.64 -11.71
C ASN A 250 -20.60 5.07 -10.69
N PRO A 251 -20.41 6.38 -10.46
CA PRO A 251 -21.27 7.50 -10.90
C PRO A 251 -21.21 7.82 -12.41
N PRO A 252 -22.12 8.66 -12.94
CA PRO A 252 -22.16 9.06 -14.36
C PRO A 252 -20.87 9.71 -14.83
N GLU A 253 -20.57 9.60 -16.13
CA GLU A 253 -19.35 10.14 -16.74
C GLU A 253 -19.22 11.67 -16.58
N GLU A 254 -20.33 12.42 -16.59
CA GLU A 254 -20.32 13.87 -16.35
C GLU A 254 -19.82 14.29 -14.95
N TRP A 255 -19.76 13.36 -13.99
CA TRP A 255 -19.16 13.59 -12.67
C TRP A 255 -17.63 13.61 -12.74
N LEU A 256 -17.03 13.05 -13.79
CA LEU A 256 -15.59 12.96 -13.92
C LEU A 256 -15.00 14.29 -14.38
N SER A 257 -13.86 14.66 -13.81
CA SER A 257 -13.08 15.82 -14.24
C SER A 257 -12.05 15.40 -15.29
N SER A 258 -12.16 15.93 -16.52
CA SER A 258 -11.15 15.81 -17.57
C SER A 258 -9.95 16.75 -17.40
N VAL A 259 -10.08 17.79 -16.54
CA VAL A 259 -9.04 18.80 -16.34
C VAL A 259 -7.78 18.17 -15.73
N LYS A 260 -6.70 18.16 -16.51
CA LYS A 260 -5.34 18.00 -16.01
C LYS A 260 -4.96 19.30 -15.31
N ALA A 261 -5.00 19.32 -13.98
CA ALA A 261 -4.49 20.46 -13.23
C ALA A 261 -2.96 20.56 -13.46
N VAL A 262 -2.55 21.56 -14.22
CA VAL A 262 -1.13 21.92 -14.40
C VAL A 262 -0.79 22.94 -13.32
N LEU A 263 0.06 22.54 -12.37
CA LEU A 263 0.59 23.48 -11.39
C LEU A 263 1.69 24.30 -12.09
N SER A 264 1.47 25.62 -12.22
CA SER A 264 2.47 26.55 -12.73
C SER A 264 3.35 27.06 -11.59
N ARG A 265 4.64 27.22 -11.85
CA ARG A 265 5.61 27.73 -10.86
C ARG A 265 5.31 29.18 -10.52
N LEU A 266 5.37 29.55 -9.23
CA LEU A 266 5.60 30.94 -8.85
C LEU A 266 7.05 31.30 -9.22
N PRO A 267 7.30 32.34 -10.03
CA PRO A 267 8.66 32.73 -10.39
C PRO A 267 9.45 33.12 -9.13
N LYS A 268 10.71 32.67 -9.05
CA LYS A 268 11.63 33.04 -7.97
C LYS A 268 11.67 34.56 -7.86
N LYS A 269 11.30 35.11 -6.69
CA LYS A 269 11.74 36.44 -6.32
C LYS A 269 13.26 36.38 -6.23
N GLN A 270 13.94 37.02 -7.19
CA GLN A 270 15.36 37.28 -7.07
C GLN A 270 15.55 38.06 -5.75
N LYS A 271 16.31 37.48 -4.82
CA LYS A 271 16.77 38.23 -3.64
C LYS A 271 17.64 39.37 -4.19
N LYS A 272 17.18 40.60 -4.00
CA LYS A 272 18.00 41.81 -4.16
C LYS A 272 18.97 41.90 -2.99
#